data_AF-A0A524JNV1-F1
#
_entry.id   AF-A0A524JNV1-F1
#
_cell.length_a   1.000
_cell.length_b   1.000
_cell.length_c   1.000
_cell.angle_alpha   90.00
_cell.angle_beta   90.00
_cell.angle_gamma   90.00
#
_symmetry.space_group_name_H-M   'P 1'
#
loop_
_entity.id
_entity.type
_entity.pdbx_description
1 polymer ?
#
loop_
_entity_poly.entity_id
_entity_poly.type
_entity_poly.pdbx_seq_one_letter_code
_entity_poly.pdbx_strand_id
1 'polypeptide(L)'
;MPISTKTGGDYTLCWEDIVNESEHLALILDQDGAELVRENVNGNCQTILLEPGDYEVQLFNDNKSEDVLPVFIQYRSDDEMLAKHSPSQSFLDKVLRTISFIDGSSESHAQTTQDNNFLIFITTWSCPGCDLSGVDFSEIFYGADLFLIDLAGADLTGATMNVTMWNATITDVSGEGITMDGSDFAESFFSGSDFSNATITNVDFLGVGLRGVKFNNSAMQSNDFHGADMGPDDDDQITNFDNAILDGSSFVFAFNVKEACFTGASMQNVDLSNLDLATAGLFTGADLTSANLSGANLSGVAMLEVIFVNTDFTNADLSDFICLGCDFTGADFTGANTDGAEGIE
;
A
#
# COMPACT_ATOMS: atom_id res chain seq x y z
N MET A 1 25.12 7.25 7.50
CA MET A 1 23.73 7.23 6.98
C MET A 1 22.84 7.90 8.01
N PRO A 2 22.00 8.88 7.63
CA PRO A 2 21.03 9.46 8.54
C PRO A 2 19.93 8.45 8.86
N ILE A 3 19.53 8.37 10.12
CA ILE A 3 18.43 7.55 10.62
C ILE A 3 17.52 8.46 11.44
N SER A 4 16.21 8.40 11.21
CA SER A 4 15.22 9.09 12.03
C SER A 4 14.30 8.07 12.68
N THR A 5 14.09 8.20 13.98
CA THR A 5 13.26 7.28 14.75
C THR A 5 12.02 8.02 15.24
N LYS A 6 10.86 7.73 14.64
CA LYS A 6 9.57 8.33 15.07
C LYS A 6 9.17 7.85 16.48
N THR A 7 9.61 6.66 16.87
CA THR A 7 9.44 6.04 18.19
C THR A 7 10.76 5.39 18.62
N GLY A 8 11.08 5.46 19.92
CA GLY A 8 12.24 4.75 20.47
C GLY A 8 12.04 3.24 20.39
N GLY A 9 13.12 2.48 20.39
CA GLY A 9 13.07 1.02 20.26
C GLY A 9 14.45 0.38 20.14
N ASP A 10 14.45 -0.93 19.97
CA ASP A 10 15.63 -1.72 19.61
C ASP A 10 15.93 -1.56 18.11
N TYR A 11 17.20 -1.45 17.76
CA TYR A 11 17.76 -1.28 16.42
C TYR A 11 18.84 -2.33 16.21
N THR A 12 18.68 -3.24 15.26
CA THR A 12 19.68 -4.30 14.99
C THR A 12 20.63 -3.95 13.87
N LEU A 13 21.84 -3.51 14.21
CA LEU A 13 22.95 -3.22 13.31
C LEU A 13 23.58 -4.51 12.78
N CYS A 14 23.38 -4.82 11.50
CA CYS A 14 24.00 -5.96 10.82
C CYS A 14 25.13 -5.54 9.90
N TRP A 15 26.10 -6.44 9.71
CA TRP A 15 27.26 -6.25 8.83
C TRP A 15 27.66 -7.59 8.19
N GLU A 16 28.05 -7.58 6.91
CA GLU A 16 28.66 -8.72 6.24
C GLU A 16 30.17 -8.48 5.99
N ASP A 17 31.01 -9.33 6.56
CA ASP A 17 32.46 -9.20 6.45
C ASP A 17 32.96 -9.79 5.11
N ILE A 18 33.26 -8.92 4.15
CA ILE A 18 33.78 -9.33 2.84
C ILE A 18 35.26 -9.78 2.97
N VAL A 19 35.95 -9.39 4.04
CA VAL A 19 37.39 -9.65 4.25
C VAL A 19 37.61 -10.17 5.68
N ASN A 20 37.61 -11.50 5.80
CA ASN A 20 37.61 -12.39 6.98
C ASN A 20 38.46 -12.08 8.25
N GLU A 21 39.00 -10.88 8.46
CA GLU A 21 39.82 -10.48 9.62
C GLU A 21 39.67 -9.00 10.05
N SER A 22 38.65 -8.26 9.59
CA SER A 22 38.57 -6.80 9.84
C SER A 22 37.72 -6.43 11.07
N GLU A 23 38.12 -5.39 11.83
CA GLU A 23 37.29 -4.82 12.91
C GLU A 23 36.27 -3.83 12.34
N HIS A 24 34.99 -4.18 12.48
CA HIS A 24 33.83 -3.40 12.07
C HIS A 24 33.22 -2.68 13.28
N LEU A 25 33.15 -1.36 13.20
CA LEU A 25 32.61 -0.51 14.25
C LEU A 25 31.44 0.30 13.71
N ALA A 26 30.32 0.28 14.43
CA ALA A 26 29.21 1.18 14.24
C ALA A 26 29.21 2.26 15.32
N LEU A 27 29.09 3.51 14.88
CA LEU A 27 29.02 4.69 15.71
C LEU A 27 27.69 5.40 15.45
N ILE A 28 26.93 5.68 16.50
CA ILE A 28 25.68 6.45 16.39
C ILE A 28 25.89 7.80 17.01
N LEU A 29 25.66 8.82 16.21
CA LEU A 29 25.76 10.22 16.58
C LEU A 29 24.37 10.85 16.65
N ASP A 30 24.17 11.82 17.53
CA ASP A 30 23.02 12.71 17.43
C ASP A 30 23.20 13.79 16.34
N GLN A 31 22.17 14.61 16.14
CA GLN A 31 22.17 15.74 15.21
C GLN A 31 23.26 16.81 15.47
N ASP A 32 23.83 16.87 16.68
CA ASP A 32 24.93 17.77 17.03
C ASP A 32 26.31 17.10 16.83
N GLY A 33 26.33 15.84 16.36
CA GLY A 33 27.53 15.03 16.15
C GLY A 33 28.08 14.40 17.44
N ALA A 34 27.30 14.34 18.52
CA ALA A 34 27.73 13.73 19.77
C ALA A 34 27.55 12.21 19.71
N GLU A 35 28.60 11.48 20.10
CA GLU A 35 28.59 10.02 20.16
C GLU A 35 27.63 9.51 21.24
N LEU A 36 26.61 8.79 20.82
CA LEU A 36 25.62 8.14 21.69
C LEU A 36 25.98 6.68 21.95
N VAL A 37 26.35 5.95 20.89
CA VAL A 37 26.59 4.51 20.94
C VAL A 37 27.80 4.17 20.07
N ARG A 38 28.66 3.28 20.57
CA ARG A 38 29.80 2.73 19.85
C ARG A 38 29.82 1.22 20.05
N GLU A 39 29.55 0.47 18.99
CA GLU A 39 29.43 -0.98 19.05
C GLU A 39 30.32 -1.69 18.02
N ASN A 40 30.90 -2.81 18.43
CA ASN A 40 31.66 -3.69 17.55
C ASN A 40 30.70 -4.72 16.93
N VAL A 41 30.63 -4.74 15.60
CA VAL A 41 29.65 -5.49 14.81
C VAL A 41 30.32 -6.56 13.93
N ASN A 42 31.48 -7.09 14.35
CA ASN A 42 32.28 -8.09 13.62
C ASN A 42 31.48 -9.34 13.21
N GLY A 43 30.88 -9.30 12.02
CA GLY A 43 30.14 -10.41 11.41
C GLY A 43 28.90 -10.88 12.18
N ASN A 44 28.40 -10.09 13.14
CA ASN A 44 27.19 -10.39 13.89
C ASN A 44 26.29 -9.16 13.94
N CYS A 45 25.00 -9.37 13.71
CA CYS A 45 23.96 -8.39 13.99
C CYS A 45 23.93 -8.04 15.49
N GLN A 46 24.08 -6.76 15.84
CA GLN A 46 24.00 -6.25 17.21
C GLN A 46 22.76 -5.39 17.41
N THR A 47 21.99 -5.68 18.46
CA THR A 47 20.82 -4.88 18.82
C THR A 47 21.19 -3.80 19.85
N ILE A 48 20.81 -2.57 19.57
CA ILE A 48 21.03 -1.40 20.41
C ILE A 48 19.70 -0.67 20.65
N LEU A 49 19.52 -0.03 21.80
CA LEU A 49 18.31 0.72 22.10
C LEU A 49 18.53 2.20 21.75
N LEU A 50 17.65 2.78 20.93
CA LEU A 50 17.64 4.22 20.63
C LEU A 50 16.31 4.83 21.06
N GLU A 51 16.37 6.04 21.60
CA GLU A 51 15.19 6.86 21.87
C GLU A 51 14.61 7.43 20.55
N PRO A 52 13.43 8.06 20.55
CA PRO A 52 12.97 8.83 19.39
C PRO A 52 13.93 10.00 19.10
N GLY A 53 14.36 10.16 17.84
CA GLY A 53 15.28 11.22 17.43
C GLY A 53 15.92 11.03 16.07
N ASP A 54 16.68 12.04 15.65
CA ASP A 54 17.49 12.01 14.42
C ASP A 54 18.95 11.69 14.76
N TYR A 55 19.50 10.71 14.05
CA TYR A 55 20.81 10.14 14.29
C TYR A 55 21.62 10.05 13.00
N GLU A 56 22.96 10.09 13.13
CA GLU A 56 23.89 9.75 12.07
C GLU A 56 24.65 8.48 12.44
N VAL A 57 24.55 7.45 11.61
CA VAL A 57 25.35 6.24 11.77
C VAL A 57 26.60 6.32 10.91
N GLN A 58 27.75 6.26 11.57
CA GLN A 58 29.06 6.17 10.95
C GLN A 58 29.61 4.77 11.13
N LEU A 59 30.14 4.23 10.05
CA LEU A 59 30.66 2.88 10.00
C LEU A 59 32.15 2.92 9.72
N PHE A 60 32.91 2.10 10.42
CA PHE A 60 34.35 2.02 10.27
C PHE A 60 34.77 0.57 10.04
N ASN A 61 35.68 0.39 9.11
CA ASN A 61 36.40 -0.86 8.89
C ASN A 61 37.89 -0.61 9.19
N ASP A 62 38.46 -1.30 10.18
CA ASP A 62 39.85 -1.13 10.63
C ASP A 62 40.23 0.35 10.87
N ASN A 63 39.29 1.13 11.43
CA ASN A 63 39.39 2.57 11.67
C ASN A 63 39.55 3.45 10.40
N LYS A 64 39.17 2.94 9.23
CA LYS A 64 39.00 3.71 8.00
C LYS A 64 37.51 3.84 7.69
N SER A 65 37.10 5.02 7.23
CA SER A 65 35.69 5.32 6.89
C SER A 65 35.33 5.00 5.44
N GLU A 66 36.16 4.22 4.73
CA GLU A 66 35.98 3.95 3.30
C GLU A 66 35.39 2.55 3.12
N ASP A 67 34.35 2.49 2.27
CA ASP A 67 33.63 1.30 1.80
C ASP A 67 32.81 0.55 2.85
N VAL A 68 31.72 1.16 3.35
CA VAL A 68 30.72 0.42 4.13
C VAL A 68 29.30 0.62 3.60
N LEU A 69 28.75 -0.45 3.03
CA LEU A 69 27.34 -0.65 2.69
C LEU A 69 26.57 -1.24 3.90
N PRO A 70 25.23 -1.16 3.91
CA PRO A 70 24.49 -0.55 5.02
C PRO A 70 24.15 -1.44 6.21
N VAL A 71 23.91 -0.72 7.30
CA VAL A 71 23.29 -1.13 8.55
C VAL A 71 21.81 -1.40 8.35
N PHE A 72 21.38 -2.59 8.76
CA PHE A 72 19.97 -2.90 8.94
C PHE A 72 19.47 -2.22 10.22
N ILE A 73 18.20 -1.84 10.21
CA ILE A 73 17.50 -1.36 11.39
C ILE A 73 16.29 -2.26 11.56
N GLN A 74 16.42 -3.28 12.39
CA GLN A 74 15.25 -4.00 12.87
C GLN A 74 14.64 -3.21 14.02
N TYR A 75 13.41 -2.73 13.86
CA TYR A 75 12.62 -2.19 14.96
C TYR A 75 12.07 -3.34 15.82
N ARG A 76 12.44 -3.38 17.10
CA ARG A 76 11.73 -4.17 18.11
C ARG A 76 11.23 -3.24 19.20
N SER A 77 9.94 -3.33 19.48
CA SER A 77 9.28 -2.55 20.52
C SER A 77 8.74 -3.48 21.59
N ASP A 78 8.60 -2.96 22.80
CA ASP A 78 7.89 -3.62 23.92
C ASP A 78 6.38 -3.77 23.64
N ASP A 79 5.88 -3.16 22.56
CA ASP A 79 4.52 -3.35 22.06
C ASP A 79 4.39 -4.72 21.38
N GLU A 80 3.52 -5.58 21.93
CA GLU A 80 3.27 -6.92 21.41
C GLU A 80 2.82 -6.94 19.94
N MET A 81 2.19 -5.87 19.44
CA MET A 81 1.90 -5.72 18.01
C MET A 81 3.22 -5.61 17.24
N LEU A 82 4.05 -4.63 17.56
CA LEU A 82 5.28 -4.34 16.83
C LEU A 82 6.29 -5.51 16.88
N ALA A 83 6.33 -6.27 17.96
CA ALA A 83 7.16 -7.46 18.09
C ALA A 83 6.72 -8.64 17.17
N LYS A 84 5.44 -8.68 16.75
CA LYS A 84 4.91 -9.70 15.83
C LYS A 84 5.32 -9.44 14.37
N HIS A 85 5.60 -8.19 14.04
CA HIS A 85 5.90 -7.70 12.68
C HIS A 85 7.39 -7.52 12.40
N SER A 86 8.27 -7.97 13.30
CA SER A 86 9.71 -7.88 13.09
C SER A 86 10.18 -8.80 11.94
N PRO A 87 11.04 -8.32 11.01
CA PRO A 87 11.52 -9.11 9.89
C PRO A 87 12.24 -10.40 10.34
N SER A 88 11.97 -11.51 9.65
CA SER A 88 12.64 -12.78 9.95
C SER A 88 14.13 -12.75 9.59
N GLN A 89 14.96 -13.54 10.29
CA GLN A 89 16.38 -13.69 9.91
C GLN A 89 16.57 -14.17 8.46
N SER A 90 15.68 -15.05 7.97
CA SER A 90 15.73 -15.51 6.58
C SER A 90 15.46 -14.40 5.56
N PHE A 91 14.68 -13.40 5.96
CA PHE A 91 14.40 -12.22 5.15
C PHE A 91 15.60 -11.26 5.17
N LEU A 92 16.21 -11.03 6.34
CA LEU A 92 17.45 -10.25 6.46
C LEU A 92 18.58 -10.84 5.60
N ASP A 93 18.75 -12.16 5.62
CA ASP A 93 19.73 -12.87 4.77
C ASP A 93 19.49 -12.66 3.26
N LYS A 94 18.22 -12.56 2.82
CA LYS A 94 17.89 -12.29 1.42
C LYS A 94 18.25 -10.86 1.03
N VAL A 95 17.90 -9.88 1.85
CA VAL A 95 18.20 -8.47 1.59
C VAL A 95 19.72 -8.23 1.55
N LEU A 96 20.47 -8.83 2.48
CA LEU A 96 21.95 -8.80 2.50
C LEU A 96 22.57 -9.36 1.20
N ARG A 97 22.04 -10.48 0.67
CA ARG A 97 22.48 -11.06 -0.61
C ARG A 97 22.20 -10.16 -1.81
N THR A 98 21.09 -9.44 -1.81
CA THR A 98 20.78 -8.49 -2.88
C THR A 98 21.77 -7.33 -2.88
N ILE A 99 22.11 -6.81 -1.71
CA ILE A 99 23.12 -5.74 -1.55
C ILE A 99 24.50 -6.21 -2.03
N SER A 100 24.94 -7.41 -1.67
CA SER A 100 26.24 -7.94 -2.11
C SER A 100 26.31 -8.20 -3.62
N PHE A 101 25.18 -8.42 -4.28
CA PHE A 101 25.11 -8.52 -5.75
C PHE A 101 25.28 -7.15 -6.43
N ILE A 102 24.81 -6.07 -5.79
CA ILE A 102 24.98 -4.69 -6.27
C ILE A 102 26.47 -4.27 -6.17
N ASP A 103 27.17 -4.68 -5.12
CA ASP A 103 28.58 -4.31 -4.88
C ASP A 103 29.59 -5.16 -5.71
N GLY A 104 29.17 -6.34 -6.18
CA GLY A 104 30.06 -7.38 -6.71
C GLY A 104 30.47 -7.31 -8.20
N SER A 105 30.15 -6.27 -8.98
CA SER A 105 30.59 -6.24 -10.40
C SER A 105 30.91 -4.87 -11.03
N SER A 106 32.22 -4.64 -11.16
CA SER A 106 32.92 -3.75 -12.10
C SER A 106 32.81 -2.24 -11.84
N GLU A 107 33.98 -1.60 -11.80
CA GLU A 107 34.27 -0.16 -11.70
C GLU A 107 33.68 0.71 -12.85
N SER A 108 32.43 0.48 -13.28
CA SER A 108 31.80 1.26 -14.35
C SER A 108 30.29 1.52 -14.19
N HIS A 109 29.63 1.03 -13.14
CA HIS A 109 28.30 1.53 -12.82
C HIS A 109 28.44 2.84 -12.05
N ALA A 110 28.23 3.95 -12.74
CA ALA A 110 27.87 5.19 -12.08
C ALA A 110 26.63 4.88 -11.23
N GLN A 111 26.77 4.90 -9.90
CA GLN A 111 25.68 4.80 -8.91
C GLN A 111 24.52 5.67 -9.39
N THR A 112 23.47 5.06 -9.93
CA THR A 112 22.32 5.83 -10.38
C THR A 112 21.57 6.33 -9.15
N THR A 113 20.84 7.43 -9.27
CA THR A 113 20.01 7.95 -8.18
C THR A 113 19.02 6.87 -7.68
N GLN A 114 18.56 6.01 -8.58
CA GLN A 114 17.68 4.88 -8.28
C GLN A 114 18.34 3.80 -7.43
N ASP A 115 19.60 3.43 -7.70
CA ASP A 115 20.34 2.47 -6.85
C ASP A 115 20.49 2.99 -5.41
N ASN A 116 20.75 4.30 -5.27
CA ASN A 116 20.85 4.94 -3.97
C ASN A 116 19.50 5.00 -3.24
N ASN A 117 18.40 5.27 -3.96
CA ASN A 117 17.05 5.27 -3.40
C ASN A 117 16.65 3.86 -2.94
N PHE A 118 16.92 2.84 -3.74
CA PHE A 118 16.66 1.45 -3.35
C PHE A 118 17.46 1.07 -2.10
N LEU A 119 18.73 1.46 -2.03
CA LEU A 119 19.55 1.22 -0.85
C LEU A 119 19.03 1.95 0.40
N ILE A 120 18.55 3.19 0.25
CA ILE A 120 17.89 3.91 1.35
C ILE A 120 16.65 3.13 1.80
N PHE A 121 15.75 2.81 0.87
CA PHE A 121 14.51 2.08 1.15
C PHE A 121 14.74 0.80 1.95
N ILE A 122 15.67 -0.07 1.52
CA ILE A 122 15.89 -1.36 2.18
C ILE A 122 16.57 -1.26 3.55
N THR A 123 17.13 -0.10 3.90
CA THR A 123 17.92 0.10 5.13
C THR A 123 17.17 0.89 6.18
N THR A 124 16.39 1.87 5.76
CA THR A 124 15.65 2.78 6.65
C THR A 124 14.18 2.47 6.72
N TRP A 125 13.63 1.69 5.76
CA TRP A 125 12.20 1.42 5.66
C TRP A 125 11.38 2.71 5.54
N SER A 126 12.00 3.70 4.91
CA SER A 126 11.45 5.02 4.67
C SER A 126 12.12 5.58 3.43
N CYS A 127 11.33 5.92 2.42
CA CYS A 127 11.86 6.52 1.20
C CYS A 127 10.94 7.62 0.65
N PRO A 128 10.72 8.72 1.39
CA PRO A 128 9.88 9.80 0.89
C PRO A 128 10.52 10.47 -0.33
N GLY A 129 9.74 10.64 -1.40
CA GLY A 129 10.20 11.27 -2.64
C GLY A 129 11.21 10.45 -3.45
N CYS A 130 11.43 9.18 -3.09
CA CYS A 130 12.38 8.32 -3.78
C CYS A 130 11.85 7.86 -5.15
N ASP A 131 12.74 7.78 -6.13
CA ASP A 131 12.51 7.06 -7.37
C ASP A 131 12.86 5.57 -7.18
N LEU A 132 11.81 4.76 -7.19
CA LEU A 132 11.79 3.30 -7.10
C LEU A 132 11.04 2.71 -8.32
N SER A 133 10.99 3.46 -9.43
CA SER A 133 10.24 3.08 -10.63
C SER A 133 10.80 1.80 -11.26
N GLY A 134 9.92 0.88 -11.65
CA GLY A 134 10.27 -0.40 -12.29
C GLY A 134 11.01 -1.39 -11.39
N VAL A 135 11.18 -1.09 -10.09
CA VAL A 135 11.84 -2.01 -9.15
C VAL A 135 10.95 -3.23 -8.92
N ASP A 136 11.55 -4.42 -9.00
CA ASP A 136 10.90 -5.68 -8.64
C ASP A 136 11.22 -6.02 -7.18
N PHE A 137 10.25 -5.74 -6.30
CA PHE A 137 10.27 -6.09 -4.90
C PHE A 137 9.79 -7.53 -4.65
N SER A 138 9.16 -8.20 -5.62
CA SER A 138 8.43 -9.44 -5.38
C SER A 138 9.32 -10.60 -4.94
N GLU A 139 10.53 -10.72 -5.48
CA GLU A 139 11.50 -11.77 -5.08
C GLU A 139 12.16 -11.46 -3.73
N ILE A 140 12.47 -10.18 -3.50
CA ILE A 140 13.26 -9.71 -2.37
C ILE A 140 12.40 -9.68 -1.10
N PHE A 141 11.19 -9.16 -1.25
CA PHE A 141 10.26 -8.89 -0.16
C PHE A 141 9.10 -9.88 -0.11
N TYR A 142 9.19 -11.04 -0.79
CA TYR A 142 8.17 -12.08 -0.69
C TYR A 142 7.93 -12.47 0.77
N GLY A 143 6.72 -12.21 1.27
CA GLY A 143 6.33 -12.45 2.66
C GLY A 143 7.07 -11.57 3.67
N ALA A 144 7.65 -10.46 3.24
CA ALA A 144 8.19 -9.44 4.11
C ALA A 144 7.05 -8.62 4.71
N ASP A 145 7.23 -8.29 5.97
CA ASP A 145 6.36 -7.38 6.70
C ASP A 145 7.07 -6.03 6.76
N LEU A 146 6.53 -5.04 6.05
CA LEU A 146 6.98 -3.65 5.89
C LEU A 146 6.12 -2.71 6.74
N PHE A 147 5.86 -3.10 8.00
CA PHE A 147 5.03 -2.34 8.93
C PHE A 147 5.48 -0.88 9.10
N LEU A 148 4.53 0.07 9.05
CA LEU A 148 4.76 1.52 9.18
C LEU A 148 5.69 2.16 8.14
N ILE A 149 5.89 1.51 6.99
CA ILE A 149 6.74 2.07 5.94
C ILE A 149 6.21 3.42 5.44
N ASP A 150 7.13 4.36 5.24
CA ASP A 150 6.82 5.70 4.75
C ASP A 150 7.33 5.86 3.31
N LEU A 151 6.38 5.89 2.37
CA LEU A 151 6.61 6.03 0.93
C LEU A 151 6.08 7.36 0.39
N ALA A 152 5.83 8.35 1.24
CA ALA A 152 5.20 9.59 0.82
C ALA A 152 5.94 10.25 -0.37
N GLY A 153 5.24 10.51 -1.48
CA GLY A 153 5.81 11.11 -2.69
C GLY A 153 6.73 10.21 -3.51
N ALA A 154 6.88 8.93 -3.18
CA ALA A 154 7.73 8.01 -3.92
C ALA A 154 7.16 7.73 -5.33
N ASP A 155 8.06 7.47 -6.27
CA ASP A 155 7.73 6.97 -7.61
C ASP A 155 7.95 5.45 -7.65
N LEU A 156 6.85 4.71 -7.75
CA LEU A 156 6.76 3.26 -7.90
C LEU A 156 6.20 2.87 -9.29
N THR A 157 6.26 3.77 -10.28
CA THR A 157 5.73 3.55 -11.62
C THR A 157 6.28 2.25 -12.20
N GLY A 158 5.40 1.32 -12.58
CA GLY A 158 5.75 0.02 -13.16
C GLY A 158 6.50 -0.93 -12.22
N ALA A 159 6.61 -0.62 -10.92
CA ALA A 159 7.21 -1.53 -9.95
C ALA A 159 6.36 -2.80 -9.77
N THR A 160 6.95 -3.84 -9.20
CA THR A 160 6.24 -5.09 -8.87
C THR A 160 6.49 -5.46 -7.42
N MET A 161 5.45 -5.81 -6.67
CA MET A 161 5.56 -6.20 -5.26
C MET A 161 4.51 -7.24 -4.87
N ASN A 162 4.89 -8.10 -3.93
CA ASN A 162 4.01 -9.00 -3.18
C ASN A 162 4.50 -8.95 -1.74
N VAL A 163 3.91 -8.03 -0.97
CA VAL A 163 4.44 -7.61 0.34
C VAL A 163 3.31 -7.36 1.32
N THR A 164 3.60 -7.48 2.61
CA THR A 164 2.72 -6.98 3.67
C THR A 164 3.21 -5.59 4.07
N MET A 165 2.35 -4.59 4.01
CA MET A 165 2.63 -3.19 4.30
C MET A 165 1.59 -2.63 5.27
N TRP A 166 1.32 -3.32 6.39
CA TRP A 166 0.32 -2.88 7.36
C TRP A 166 0.69 -1.51 7.97
N ASN A 167 -0.27 -0.58 8.06
CA ASN A 167 -0.11 0.79 8.54
C ASN A 167 0.91 1.61 7.72
N ALA A 168 1.10 1.28 6.44
CA ALA A 168 1.97 2.06 5.58
C ALA A 168 1.40 3.45 5.29
N THR A 169 2.30 4.42 5.07
CA THR A 169 1.97 5.75 4.54
C THR A 169 2.32 5.80 3.06
N ILE A 170 1.30 5.82 2.21
CA ILE A 170 1.38 5.79 0.75
C ILE A 170 0.63 7.01 0.21
N THR A 171 1.13 8.19 0.57
CA THR A 171 0.54 9.49 0.22
C THR A 171 1.28 10.11 -0.97
N ASP A 172 0.56 10.67 -1.92
CA ASP A 172 1.11 11.32 -3.12
C ASP A 172 2.09 10.45 -3.93
N VAL A 173 1.90 9.13 -3.90
CA VAL A 173 2.74 8.16 -4.59
C VAL A 173 2.36 8.07 -6.06
N SER A 174 3.36 8.02 -6.94
CA SER A 174 3.17 7.71 -8.36
C SER A 174 3.39 6.22 -8.59
N GLY A 175 2.33 5.45 -8.79
CA GLY A 175 2.36 3.99 -8.98
C GLY A 175 1.68 3.55 -10.27
N GLU A 176 1.76 4.36 -11.35
CA GLU A 176 1.12 4.01 -12.62
C GLU A 176 1.65 2.67 -13.14
N GLY A 177 0.75 1.75 -13.49
CA GLY A 177 1.14 0.44 -14.04
C GLY A 177 1.82 -0.50 -13.05
N ILE A 178 1.79 -0.20 -11.73
CA ILE A 178 2.38 -1.06 -10.71
C ILE A 178 1.66 -2.43 -10.64
N THR A 179 2.37 -3.47 -10.24
CA THR A 179 1.78 -4.77 -9.88
C THR A 179 1.94 -5.02 -8.38
N MET A 180 0.82 -5.23 -7.67
CA MET A 180 0.77 -5.45 -6.22
C MET A 180 0.02 -6.74 -5.84
N ASP A 181 -0.13 -7.68 -6.77
CA ASP A 181 -0.92 -8.91 -6.61
C ASP A 181 -0.57 -9.70 -5.33
N GLY A 182 -1.60 -10.02 -4.55
CA GLY A 182 -1.48 -10.79 -3.31
C GLY A 182 -0.79 -10.06 -2.15
N SER A 183 -0.57 -8.75 -2.28
CA SER A 183 -0.07 -7.91 -1.19
C SER A 183 -1.15 -7.69 -0.11
N ASP A 184 -0.71 -7.25 1.06
CA ASP A 184 -1.58 -6.91 2.19
C ASP A 184 -1.29 -5.47 2.61
N PHE A 185 -2.32 -4.62 2.47
CA PHE A 185 -2.29 -3.19 2.82
C PHE A 185 -3.34 -2.84 3.87
N ALA A 186 -3.79 -3.81 4.68
CA ALA A 186 -4.76 -3.55 5.73
C ALA A 186 -4.35 -2.32 6.57
N GLU A 187 -5.31 -1.51 7.00
CA GLU A 187 -5.17 -0.28 7.81
C GLU A 187 -4.13 0.74 7.32
N SER A 188 -3.70 0.65 6.05
CA SER A 188 -2.74 1.59 5.48
C SER A 188 -3.40 2.87 5.02
N PHE A 189 -2.62 3.93 4.85
CA PHE A 189 -3.11 5.23 4.44
C PHE A 189 -2.62 5.55 3.04
N PHE A 190 -3.53 5.46 2.08
CA PHE A 190 -3.35 5.94 0.72
C PHE A 190 -4.14 7.24 0.57
N SER A 191 -3.45 8.32 0.20
CA SER A 191 -4.10 9.61 -0.06
C SER A 191 -3.45 10.27 -1.27
N GLY A 192 -4.25 10.76 -2.22
CA GLY A 192 -3.76 11.50 -3.40
C GLY A 192 -2.89 10.70 -4.38
N SER A 193 -2.66 9.41 -4.14
CA SER A 193 -1.78 8.55 -4.92
C SER A 193 -2.39 8.12 -6.25
N ASP A 194 -1.54 7.86 -7.24
CA ASP A 194 -1.94 7.43 -8.58
C ASP A 194 -1.52 5.98 -8.88
N PHE A 195 -2.49 5.08 -8.91
CA PHE A 195 -2.35 3.67 -9.29
C PHE A 195 -3.15 3.34 -10.55
N SER A 196 -3.28 4.31 -11.46
CA SER A 196 -3.90 4.08 -12.77
C SER A 196 -3.14 2.99 -13.54
N ASN A 197 -3.85 2.19 -14.33
CA ASN A 197 -3.30 1.06 -15.08
C ASN A 197 -2.64 -0.05 -14.24
N ALA A 198 -2.82 -0.05 -12.92
CA ALA A 198 -2.20 -1.03 -12.03
C ALA A 198 -2.84 -2.44 -12.12
N THR A 199 -2.11 -3.45 -11.66
CA THR A 199 -2.62 -4.81 -11.41
C THR A 199 -2.56 -5.08 -9.91
N ILE A 200 -3.72 -5.17 -9.28
CA ILE A 200 -3.87 -5.23 -7.82
C ILE A 200 -4.94 -6.29 -7.54
N THR A 201 -4.60 -7.56 -7.67
CA THR A 201 -5.57 -8.66 -7.53
C THR A 201 -5.32 -9.46 -6.26
N ASN A 202 -6.40 -9.93 -5.62
CA ASN A 202 -6.35 -10.67 -4.36
C ASN A 202 -5.58 -9.92 -3.25
N VAL A 203 -5.78 -8.60 -3.17
CA VAL A 203 -5.15 -7.72 -2.18
C VAL A 203 -6.11 -7.44 -1.03
N ASP A 204 -5.58 -7.44 0.18
CA ASP A 204 -6.30 -7.05 1.39
C ASP A 204 -6.18 -5.53 1.61
N PHE A 205 -7.33 -4.84 1.53
CA PHE A 205 -7.52 -3.41 1.79
C PHE A 205 -8.44 -3.20 3.02
N LEU A 206 -8.51 -4.15 3.96
CA LEU A 206 -9.30 -4.01 5.18
C LEU A 206 -8.94 -2.72 5.94
N GLY A 207 -9.90 -1.83 6.16
CA GLY A 207 -9.70 -0.60 6.94
C GLY A 207 -8.81 0.46 6.27
N VAL A 208 -8.44 0.27 5.00
CA VAL A 208 -7.50 1.17 4.31
C VAL A 208 -8.12 2.57 4.12
N GLY A 209 -7.31 3.62 4.21
CA GLY A 209 -7.66 4.93 3.66
C GLY A 209 -7.30 4.99 2.17
N LEU A 210 -8.23 5.35 1.29
CA LEU A 210 -8.06 5.46 -0.17
C LEU A 210 -8.49 6.83 -0.72
N ARG A 211 -8.47 7.86 0.12
CA ARG A 211 -9.05 9.17 -0.22
C ARG A 211 -8.31 9.81 -1.39
N GLY A 212 -9.05 10.20 -2.43
CA GLY A 212 -8.45 10.83 -3.63
C GLY A 212 -7.55 9.92 -4.48
N VAL A 213 -7.52 8.61 -4.20
CA VAL A 213 -6.65 7.67 -4.92
C VAL A 213 -7.21 7.33 -6.30
N LYS A 214 -6.33 7.27 -7.30
CA LYS A 214 -6.69 6.93 -8.68
C LYS A 214 -6.37 5.47 -9.00
N PHE A 215 -7.35 4.75 -9.51
CA PHE A 215 -7.30 3.36 -9.96
C PHE A 215 -7.86 3.23 -11.39
N ASN A 216 -7.83 4.29 -12.20
CA ASN A 216 -8.40 4.24 -13.54
C ASN A 216 -7.79 3.11 -14.38
N ASN A 217 -8.61 2.35 -15.09
CA ASN A 217 -8.20 1.27 -15.99
C ASN A 217 -7.38 0.14 -15.32
N SER A 218 -7.45 -0.01 -13.99
CA SER A 218 -6.71 -1.03 -13.27
C SER A 218 -7.42 -2.40 -13.29
N ALA A 219 -6.65 -3.47 -13.15
CA ALA A 219 -7.15 -4.82 -12.88
C ALA A 219 -7.16 -5.04 -11.36
N MET A 220 -8.35 -5.16 -10.76
CA MET A 220 -8.58 -5.14 -9.31
C MET A 220 -9.55 -6.24 -8.83
N GLN A 221 -9.44 -7.43 -9.43
CA GLN A 221 -10.33 -8.54 -9.13
C GLN A 221 -10.08 -9.15 -7.76
N SER A 222 -11.15 -9.60 -7.11
CA SER A 222 -11.13 -10.35 -5.85
C SER A 222 -10.42 -9.63 -4.70
N ASN A 223 -10.53 -8.31 -4.64
CA ASN A 223 -9.97 -7.53 -3.54
C ASN A 223 -10.95 -7.36 -2.38
N ASP A 224 -10.40 -7.15 -1.19
CA ASP A 224 -11.17 -6.91 0.02
C ASP A 224 -11.05 -5.45 0.45
N PHE A 225 -12.10 -4.65 0.24
CA PHE A 225 -12.21 -3.25 0.69
C PHE A 225 -13.08 -3.09 1.95
N HIS A 226 -13.21 -4.13 2.79
CA HIS A 226 -14.02 -4.02 3.99
C HIS A 226 -13.54 -2.84 4.85
N GLY A 227 -14.43 -1.95 5.26
CA GLY A 227 -14.06 -0.83 6.12
C GLY A 227 -13.16 0.24 5.48
N ALA A 228 -13.03 0.30 4.16
CA ALA A 228 -12.22 1.33 3.50
C ALA A 228 -12.83 2.75 3.55
N ASP A 229 -11.97 3.77 3.47
CA ASP A 229 -12.31 5.19 3.23
C ASP A 229 -12.06 5.58 1.78
N MET A 230 -13.10 5.82 1.00
CA MET A 230 -13.00 6.27 -0.40
C MET A 230 -13.58 7.66 -0.60
N GLY A 231 -13.68 8.45 0.47
CA GLY A 231 -14.14 9.82 0.38
C GLY A 231 -13.13 10.74 -0.34
N PRO A 232 -13.53 12.00 -0.59
CA PRO A 232 -12.60 13.00 -1.10
C PRO A 232 -11.42 13.23 -0.14
N ASP A 233 -10.23 13.49 -0.66
CA ASP A 233 -9.09 13.96 0.14
C ASP A 233 -9.22 15.44 0.54
N ASP A 234 -8.17 16.00 1.15
CA ASP A 234 -8.17 17.39 1.61
C ASP A 234 -8.13 18.42 0.46
N ASP A 235 -7.83 17.98 -0.78
CA ASP A 235 -7.78 18.78 -2.01
C ASP A 235 -9.00 18.51 -2.92
N ASP A 236 -10.09 17.99 -2.34
CA ASP A 236 -11.33 17.61 -3.02
C ASP A 236 -11.12 16.61 -4.19
N GLN A 237 -10.01 15.86 -4.20
CA GLN A 237 -9.82 14.77 -5.15
C GLN A 237 -10.64 13.57 -4.71
N ILE A 238 -11.38 12.97 -5.63
CA ILE A 238 -12.21 11.80 -5.40
C ILE A 238 -11.43 10.52 -5.68
N THR A 239 -11.77 9.44 -4.97
CA THR A 239 -11.29 8.11 -5.31
C THR A 239 -11.89 7.68 -6.65
N ASN A 240 -11.07 7.23 -7.59
CA ASN A 240 -11.50 6.99 -8.98
C ASN A 240 -11.17 5.56 -9.45
N PHE A 241 -12.21 4.78 -9.75
CA PHE A 241 -12.15 3.42 -10.31
C PHE A 241 -12.67 3.35 -11.75
N ASP A 242 -12.64 4.45 -12.51
CA ASP A 242 -13.17 4.50 -13.87
C ASP A 242 -12.51 3.43 -14.76
N ASN A 243 -13.33 2.63 -15.43
CA ASN A 243 -12.93 1.51 -16.27
C ASN A 243 -12.08 0.43 -15.56
N ALA A 244 -12.04 0.42 -14.22
CA ALA A 244 -11.37 -0.63 -13.46
C ALA A 244 -12.15 -1.96 -13.53
N ILE A 245 -11.45 -3.07 -13.29
CA ILE A 245 -12.06 -4.41 -13.20
C ILE A 245 -12.06 -4.86 -11.75
N LEU A 246 -13.18 -4.68 -11.06
CA LEU A 246 -13.42 -4.96 -9.64
C LEU A 246 -14.20 -6.27 -9.41
N ASP A 247 -14.23 -7.15 -10.41
CA ASP A 247 -15.03 -8.37 -10.37
C ASP A 247 -14.70 -9.24 -9.14
N GLY A 248 -15.75 -9.66 -8.42
CA GLY A 248 -15.63 -10.50 -7.23
C GLY A 248 -15.07 -9.81 -5.98
N SER A 249 -14.81 -8.50 -6.03
CA SER A 249 -14.34 -7.75 -4.87
C SER A 249 -15.44 -7.55 -3.81
N SER A 250 -15.05 -7.30 -2.56
CA SER A 250 -15.98 -6.96 -1.46
C SER A 250 -15.76 -5.53 -1.01
N PHE A 251 -16.83 -4.78 -0.78
CA PHE A 251 -16.81 -3.44 -0.20
C PHE A 251 -17.61 -3.36 1.10
N VAL A 252 -18.08 -4.49 1.63
CA VAL A 252 -18.99 -4.52 2.78
C VAL A 252 -18.39 -3.75 3.97
N PHE A 253 -19.21 -2.98 4.67
CA PHE A 253 -18.77 -2.10 5.77
C PHE A 253 -17.79 -0.98 5.40
N ALA A 254 -17.49 -0.71 4.12
CA ALA A 254 -16.79 0.52 3.74
C ALA A 254 -17.50 1.73 4.39
N PHE A 255 -16.77 2.49 5.21
CA PHE A 255 -17.39 3.49 6.06
C PHE A 255 -17.67 4.80 5.33
N ASN A 256 -16.99 5.02 4.20
CA ASN A 256 -17.16 6.19 3.39
C ASN A 256 -16.89 5.86 1.92
N VAL A 257 -17.91 5.99 1.10
CA VAL A 257 -17.83 5.81 -0.37
C VAL A 257 -18.24 7.07 -1.10
N LYS A 258 -18.30 8.21 -0.40
CA LYS A 258 -18.81 9.48 -0.90
C LYS A 258 -18.04 9.91 -2.14
N GLU A 259 -18.76 10.17 -3.23
CA GLU A 259 -18.22 10.66 -4.51
C GLU A 259 -17.24 9.72 -5.23
N ALA A 260 -16.98 8.51 -4.72
CA ALA A 260 -16.13 7.54 -5.39
C ALA A 260 -16.69 7.19 -6.79
N CYS A 261 -15.84 7.27 -7.82
CA CYS A 261 -16.26 7.12 -9.21
C CYS A 261 -16.01 5.70 -9.74
N PHE A 262 -17.00 5.12 -10.42
CA PHE A 262 -16.97 3.77 -10.97
C PHE A 262 -17.43 3.76 -12.44
N THR A 263 -17.21 4.85 -13.17
CA THR A 263 -17.76 5.00 -14.53
C THR A 263 -17.13 3.96 -15.46
N GLY A 264 -17.98 3.16 -16.12
CA GLY A 264 -17.54 2.08 -17.01
C GLY A 264 -16.79 0.94 -16.32
N ALA A 265 -16.77 0.88 -14.99
CA ALA A 265 -16.11 -0.19 -14.25
C ALA A 265 -16.83 -1.53 -14.43
N SER A 266 -16.06 -2.62 -14.53
CA SER A 266 -16.60 -3.97 -14.37
C SER A 266 -16.64 -4.30 -12.89
N MET A 267 -17.81 -4.61 -12.36
CA MET A 267 -18.07 -4.90 -10.95
C MET A 267 -18.91 -6.18 -10.83
N GLN A 268 -18.64 -7.18 -11.68
CA GLN A 268 -19.44 -8.40 -11.71
C GLN A 268 -19.22 -9.21 -10.44
N ASN A 269 -20.29 -9.72 -9.84
CA ASN A 269 -20.25 -10.49 -8.58
C ASN A 269 -19.63 -9.72 -7.39
N VAL A 270 -19.61 -8.38 -7.43
CA VAL A 270 -19.15 -7.56 -6.30
C VAL A 270 -20.12 -7.66 -5.12
N ASP A 271 -19.62 -7.59 -3.89
CA ASP A 271 -20.45 -7.43 -2.69
C ASP A 271 -20.48 -5.97 -2.21
N LEU A 272 -21.64 -5.33 -2.37
CA LEU A 272 -21.95 -3.96 -1.95
C LEU A 272 -23.08 -3.95 -0.89
N SER A 273 -23.35 -5.09 -0.25
CA SER A 273 -24.49 -5.22 0.65
C SER A 273 -24.42 -4.30 1.86
N ASN A 274 -25.58 -3.77 2.25
CA ASN A 274 -25.77 -2.84 3.38
C ASN A 274 -24.98 -1.53 3.30
N LEU A 275 -24.40 -1.18 2.15
CA LEU A 275 -23.67 0.08 1.98
C LEU A 275 -24.59 1.27 1.78
N ASP A 276 -24.16 2.43 2.28
CA ASP A 276 -24.79 3.70 1.98
C ASP A 276 -24.23 4.28 0.67
N LEU A 277 -24.92 3.96 -0.43
CA LEU A 277 -24.58 4.41 -1.77
C LEU A 277 -25.36 5.67 -2.18
N ALA A 278 -26.19 6.25 -1.30
CA ALA A 278 -26.94 7.47 -1.59
C ALA A 278 -26.04 8.69 -1.83
N THR A 279 -24.79 8.61 -1.37
CA THR A 279 -23.74 9.61 -1.59
C THR A 279 -22.58 9.10 -2.43
N ALA A 280 -22.61 7.82 -2.83
CA ALA A 280 -21.58 7.24 -3.67
C ALA A 280 -21.61 7.91 -5.05
N GLY A 281 -20.43 7.96 -5.69
CA GLY A 281 -20.27 8.64 -6.96
C GLY A 281 -20.87 7.87 -8.13
N LEU A 282 -20.35 8.19 -9.31
CA LEU A 282 -20.99 7.86 -10.58
C LEU A 282 -20.74 6.40 -10.97
N PHE A 283 -21.81 5.64 -11.14
CA PHE A 283 -21.77 4.28 -11.71
C PHE A 283 -22.07 4.26 -13.21
N THR A 284 -21.95 5.40 -13.91
CA THR A 284 -22.41 5.51 -15.30
C THR A 284 -21.75 4.45 -16.18
N GLY A 285 -22.53 3.62 -16.88
CA GLY A 285 -22.00 2.56 -17.73
C GLY A 285 -21.35 1.38 -17.00
N ALA A 286 -21.41 1.30 -15.66
CA ALA A 286 -20.81 0.22 -14.90
C ALA A 286 -21.56 -1.12 -15.11
N ASP A 287 -20.84 -2.23 -14.97
CA ASP A 287 -21.40 -3.58 -15.04
C ASP A 287 -21.47 -4.22 -13.64
N LEU A 288 -22.65 -4.24 -13.05
CA LEU A 288 -22.97 -4.83 -11.76
C LEU A 288 -23.68 -6.19 -11.90
N THR A 289 -23.43 -6.91 -13.00
CA THR A 289 -24.00 -8.24 -13.23
C THR A 289 -23.70 -9.17 -12.06
N SER A 290 -24.75 -9.79 -11.50
CA SER A 290 -24.68 -10.70 -10.35
C SER A 290 -24.09 -10.07 -9.07
N ALA A 291 -24.04 -8.74 -8.97
CA ALA A 291 -23.65 -8.06 -7.74
C ALA A 291 -24.67 -8.27 -6.60
N ASN A 292 -24.18 -8.16 -5.36
CA ASN A 292 -25.01 -8.15 -4.16
C ASN A 292 -25.18 -6.70 -3.66
N LEU A 293 -26.37 -6.15 -3.81
CA LEU A 293 -26.81 -4.85 -3.29
C LEU A 293 -27.90 -5.01 -2.21
N SER A 294 -28.00 -6.20 -1.59
CA SER A 294 -29.00 -6.45 -0.55
C SER A 294 -28.85 -5.49 0.62
N GLY A 295 -29.95 -4.87 1.04
CA GLY A 295 -29.97 -3.87 2.12
C GLY A 295 -29.23 -2.56 1.83
N ALA A 296 -28.68 -2.35 0.63
CA ALA A 296 -27.97 -1.12 0.28
C ALA A 296 -28.94 0.08 0.22
N ASN A 297 -28.45 1.26 0.58
CA ASN A 297 -29.17 2.52 0.40
C ASN A 297 -28.75 3.19 -0.91
N LEU A 298 -29.65 3.23 -1.88
CA LEU A 298 -29.51 3.87 -3.19
C LEU A 298 -30.54 5.01 -3.37
N SER A 299 -31.09 5.51 -2.26
CA SER A 299 -32.15 6.52 -2.31
C SER A 299 -31.68 7.82 -2.97
N GLY A 300 -32.50 8.35 -3.88
CA GLY A 300 -32.25 9.59 -4.63
C GLY A 300 -31.09 9.52 -5.63
N VAL A 301 -30.48 8.35 -5.85
CA VAL A 301 -29.34 8.21 -6.77
C VAL A 301 -29.84 8.22 -8.21
N ALA A 302 -29.10 8.91 -9.09
CA ALA A 302 -29.33 8.89 -10.53
C ALA A 302 -28.20 8.11 -11.23
N MET A 303 -28.57 7.09 -12.00
CA MET A 303 -27.65 6.24 -12.76
C MET A 303 -28.00 6.22 -14.25
N LEU A 304 -26.98 6.06 -15.09
CA LEU A 304 -27.10 6.06 -16.54
C LEU A 304 -26.41 4.81 -17.09
N GLU A 305 -27.10 4.05 -17.93
CA GLU A 305 -26.54 2.94 -18.72
C GLU A 305 -25.88 1.81 -17.89
N VAL A 306 -26.36 1.57 -16.66
CA VAL A 306 -25.78 0.55 -15.76
C VAL A 306 -26.34 -0.84 -16.05
N ILE A 307 -25.52 -1.88 -15.97
CA ILE A 307 -25.97 -3.27 -16.15
C ILE A 307 -26.19 -3.89 -14.76
N PHE A 308 -27.43 -4.24 -14.44
CA PHE A 308 -27.86 -4.87 -13.19
C PHE A 308 -28.42 -6.29 -13.41
N VAL A 309 -27.86 -7.01 -14.37
CA VAL A 309 -28.35 -8.34 -14.75
C VAL A 309 -28.12 -9.32 -13.60
N ASN A 310 -29.17 -10.01 -13.14
CA ASN A 310 -29.13 -10.92 -11.99
C ASN A 310 -28.62 -10.29 -10.67
N THR A 311 -28.72 -8.97 -10.51
CA THR A 311 -28.30 -8.27 -9.28
C THR A 311 -29.32 -8.47 -8.15
N ASP A 312 -28.82 -8.67 -6.93
CA ASP A 312 -29.64 -8.79 -5.73
C ASP A 312 -29.89 -7.41 -5.09
N PHE A 313 -31.12 -6.90 -5.13
CA PHE A 313 -31.57 -5.68 -4.45
C PHE A 313 -32.47 -5.99 -3.25
N THR A 314 -32.41 -7.20 -2.68
CA THR A 314 -33.32 -7.62 -1.62
C THR A 314 -33.21 -6.67 -0.42
N ASN A 315 -34.35 -6.14 0.04
CA ASN A 315 -34.43 -5.15 1.13
C ASN A 315 -33.63 -3.85 0.90
N ALA A 316 -33.18 -3.55 -0.33
CA ALA A 316 -32.51 -2.29 -0.64
C ALA A 316 -33.48 -1.09 -0.58
N ASP A 317 -32.94 0.11 -0.31
CA ASP A 317 -33.70 1.36 -0.43
C ASP A 317 -33.40 2.03 -1.78
N LEU A 318 -34.35 1.96 -2.70
CA LEU A 318 -34.33 2.58 -4.03
C LEU A 318 -35.34 3.73 -4.10
N SER A 319 -35.71 4.35 -2.98
CA SER A 319 -36.66 5.47 -2.99
C SER A 319 -36.11 6.65 -3.80
N ASP A 320 -36.92 7.22 -4.68
CA ASP A 320 -36.52 8.29 -5.61
C ASP A 320 -35.29 7.95 -6.49
N PHE A 321 -34.96 6.66 -6.66
CA PHE A 321 -33.88 6.21 -7.55
C PHE A 321 -34.26 6.45 -9.01
N ILE A 322 -33.36 7.02 -9.80
CA ILE A 322 -33.58 7.27 -11.23
C ILE A 322 -32.56 6.49 -12.01
N CYS A 323 -33.02 5.63 -12.91
CA CYS A 323 -32.17 5.01 -13.91
C CYS A 323 -32.62 5.37 -15.33
N LEU A 324 -31.67 5.79 -16.17
CA LEU A 324 -31.87 5.89 -17.61
C LEU A 324 -31.03 4.83 -18.33
N GLY A 325 -31.68 3.93 -19.06
CA GLY A 325 -31.00 2.96 -19.93
C GLY A 325 -30.29 1.81 -19.22
N CYS A 326 -30.63 1.50 -17.96
CA CYS A 326 -30.09 0.32 -17.27
C CYS A 326 -30.78 -0.97 -17.71
N ASP A 327 -30.10 -2.09 -17.49
CA ASP A 327 -30.64 -3.44 -17.69
C ASP A 327 -30.83 -4.14 -16.35
N PHE A 328 -32.07 -4.40 -15.96
CA PHE A 328 -32.42 -5.11 -14.72
C PHE A 328 -32.80 -6.59 -14.95
N THR A 329 -32.41 -7.18 -16.08
CA THR A 329 -32.82 -8.55 -16.43
C THR A 329 -32.44 -9.54 -15.33
N GLY A 330 -33.44 -10.15 -14.69
CA GLY A 330 -33.23 -11.16 -13.65
C GLY A 330 -32.87 -10.59 -12.27
N ALA A 331 -32.89 -9.28 -12.08
CA ALA A 331 -32.66 -8.66 -10.77
C ALA A 331 -33.75 -9.05 -9.75
N ASP A 332 -33.36 -9.21 -8.48
CA ASP A 332 -34.28 -9.52 -7.37
C ASP A 332 -34.55 -8.28 -6.51
N PHE A 333 -35.77 -7.77 -6.56
CA PHE A 333 -36.23 -6.63 -5.77
C PHE A 333 -37.05 -7.03 -4.54
N THR A 334 -36.95 -8.28 -4.07
CA THR A 334 -37.79 -8.77 -2.95
C THR A 334 -37.56 -7.93 -1.69
N GLY A 335 -38.60 -7.23 -1.26
CA GLY A 335 -38.55 -6.36 -0.07
C GLY A 335 -37.90 -5.00 -0.30
N ALA A 336 -37.47 -4.66 -1.52
CA ALA A 336 -36.89 -3.37 -1.84
C ALA A 336 -37.94 -2.24 -1.74
N ASN A 337 -37.53 -1.08 -1.25
CA ASN A 337 -38.33 0.15 -1.29
C ASN A 337 -38.13 0.82 -2.65
N THR A 338 -39.15 0.87 -3.50
CA THR A 338 -39.09 1.46 -4.85
C THR A 338 -40.01 2.69 -4.98
N ASP A 339 -40.42 3.28 -3.86
CA ASP A 339 -41.28 4.46 -3.84
C ASP A 339 -40.61 5.63 -4.58
N GLY A 340 -41.24 6.12 -5.65
CA GLY A 340 -40.69 7.23 -6.45
C GLY A 340 -39.59 6.83 -7.45
N ALA A 341 -39.24 5.54 -7.53
CA ALA A 341 -38.22 5.09 -8.48
C ALA A 341 -38.67 5.21 -9.95
N GLU A 342 -37.77 5.64 -10.83
CA GLU A 342 -37.97 5.77 -12.27
C GLU A 342 -36.99 4.87 -13.03
N GLY A 343 -37.46 4.14 -14.06
CA GLY A 343 -36.63 3.32 -14.94
C GLY A 343 -36.38 1.87 -14.51
N ILE A 344 -37.06 1.37 -13.46
CA ILE A 344 -37.00 -0.03 -12.98
C ILE A 344 -38.14 -0.89 -13.61
N GLU A 345 -38.78 -0.42 -14.68
CA GLU A 345 -40.04 -1.00 -15.22
C GLU A 345 -39.91 -2.29 -16.05
#